data_AF-A0AAD9TL72-F1
#
_entry.id   AF-A0AAD9TL72-F1
#
_cell.length_a   1.000
_cell.length_b   1.000
_cell.length_c   1.000
_cell.angle_alpha   90.00
_cell.angle_beta   90.00
_cell.angle_gamma   90.00
#
_symmetry.space_group_name_H-M   'P 1'
#
loop_
_entity.id
_entity.type
_entity.pdbx_description
1 polymer ?
#
loop_
_entity_poly.entity_id
_entity_poly.type
_entity_poly.pdbx_seq_one_letter_code
_entity_poly.pdbx_strand_id
1 'polypeptide(L)'
;MSFILWMAVRGRLPTRDRIHKYDHGAVTTCVLCNSHLESHAHLFFECLFSRAIWTQLLNYCGTHWIGLCWNDFIAWASTHWRGNTPVIVAKKLCLGAAVYHIWRKRTCHIF
;
A
#
# COMPACT_ATOMS: atom_id res chain seq x y z
N MET A 1 -14.84 0.98 0.65
CA MET A 1 -13.48 0.39 0.48
C MET A 1 -12.74 0.84 -0.78
N SER A 2 -13.43 1.41 -1.78
CA SER A 2 -12.82 1.74 -3.09
C SER A 2 -12.08 3.09 -3.12
N PHE A 3 -12.49 4.08 -2.33
CA PHE A 3 -11.93 5.44 -2.36
C PHE A 3 -10.47 5.50 -1.87
N ILE A 4 -10.14 4.79 -0.78
CA ILE A 4 -8.79 4.77 -0.21
C ILE A 4 -7.82 4.03 -1.15
N LEU A 5 -8.26 2.91 -1.72
CA LEU A 5 -7.50 2.20 -2.75
C LEU A 5 -7.24 3.08 -3.97
N TRP A 6 -8.25 3.81 -4.44
CA TRP A 6 -8.11 4.73 -5.56
C TRP A 6 -7.15 5.89 -5.28
N MET A 7 -7.18 6.44 -4.06
CA MET A 7 -6.17 7.43 -3.65
C MET A 7 -4.76 6.83 -3.59
N ALA A 8 -4.61 5.54 -3.24
CA ALA A 8 -3.32 4.84 -3.23
C ALA A 8 -2.78 4.68 -4.63
N VAL A 9 -3.62 4.20 -5.54
CA VAL A 9 -3.28 4.03 -6.95
C VAL A 9 -2.83 5.36 -7.56
N ARG A 10 -3.48 6.48 -7.20
CA ARG A 10 -3.14 7.80 -7.72
C ARG A 10 -1.92 8.46 -7.07
N GLY A 11 -1.25 7.81 -6.11
CA GLY A 11 -0.19 8.47 -5.36
C GLY A 11 -0.68 9.65 -4.50
N ARG A 12 -2.00 9.77 -4.32
CA ARG A 12 -2.67 10.95 -3.72
C ARG A 12 -3.07 10.76 -2.27
N LEU A 13 -2.74 9.62 -1.65
CA LEU A 13 -2.81 9.58 -0.19
C LEU A 13 -1.85 10.63 0.37
N PRO A 14 -2.24 11.29 1.46
CA PRO A 14 -1.36 12.22 2.15
C PRO A 14 -0.20 11.45 2.79
N THR A 15 0.83 11.11 2.01
CA THR A 15 2.15 10.72 2.52
C THR A 15 2.85 11.95 3.08
N ARG A 16 3.73 11.78 4.08
CA ARG A 16 4.42 12.89 4.77
C ARG A 16 5.17 13.80 3.79
N ASP A 17 5.49 13.33 2.59
CA ASP A 17 5.95 14.15 1.46
C ASP A 17 5.12 15.42 1.20
N ARG A 18 3.80 15.41 1.43
CA ARG A 18 2.95 16.61 1.29
C ARG A 18 2.82 17.43 2.58
N ILE A 19 3.10 16.84 3.73
CA ILE A 19 3.13 17.53 5.04
C ILE A 19 4.47 18.27 5.22
N HIS A 20 5.52 17.87 4.48
CA HIS A 20 6.81 18.55 4.41
C HIS A 20 6.77 20.01 3.93
N LYS A 21 5.64 20.49 3.40
CA LYS A 21 5.48 21.92 3.08
C LYS A 21 5.26 22.80 4.33
N TYR A 22 5.03 22.22 5.50
CA TYR A 22 4.59 22.97 6.69
C TYR A 22 5.42 22.76 7.96
N ASP A 23 6.28 21.74 8.06
CA ASP A 23 7.07 21.54 9.27
C ASP A 23 8.48 21.04 8.96
N HIS A 24 9.46 21.91 9.22
CA HIS A 24 10.87 21.74 8.87
C HIS A 24 11.64 20.80 9.82
N GLY A 25 10.97 20.18 10.80
CA GLY A 25 11.61 19.37 11.86
C GLY A 25 10.95 18.01 12.18
N ALA A 26 9.90 17.61 11.48
CA ALA A 26 9.20 16.35 11.80
C ALA A 26 10.01 15.12 11.36
N VAL A 27 10.22 14.20 12.31
CA VAL A 27 10.80 12.85 12.14
C VAL A 27 10.40 12.26 10.79
N THR A 28 11.36 12.15 9.88
CA THR A 28 11.11 11.72 8.50
C THR A 28 11.09 10.20 8.36
N THR A 29 11.28 9.45 9.45
CA THR A 29 11.24 7.99 9.45
C THR A 29 9.79 7.47 9.32
N CYS A 30 9.65 6.35 8.63
CA CYS A 30 8.42 5.63 8.43
C CYS A 30 7.89 5.13 9.76
N VAL A 31 6.67 5.51 10.10
CA VAL A 31 6.04 5.21 11.38
C VAL A 31 5.80 3.70 11.59
N LEU A 32 5.77 2.92 10.51
CA LEU A 32 5.53 1.48 10.55
C LEU A 32 6.80 0.64 10.81
N CYS A 33 7.96 1.08 10.32
CA CYS A 33 9.22 0.33 10.43
C CYS A 33 10.34 1.08 11.16
N ASN A 34 10.13 2.36 11.45
CA ASN A 34 11.03 3.30 12.15
C ASN A 34 12.50 3.28 11.69
N SER A 35 12.77 2.85 10.45
CA SER A 35 14.11 2.55 9.95
C SER A 35 14.50 3.33 8.70
N HIS A 36 13.52 3.68 7.85
CA HIS A 36 13.75 4.39 6.59
C HIS A 36 12.84 5.60 6.46
N LEU A 37 13.16 6.50 5.52
CA LEU A 37 12.36 7.68 5.21
C LEU A 37 10.93 7.28 4.78
N GLU A 38 9.91 7.97 5.30
CA GLU A 38 8.52 7.77 4.93
C GLU A 38 8.22 8.38 3.55
N SER A 39 8.44 7.61 2.49
CA SER A 39 7.94 7.93 1.14
C SER A 39 6.72 7.08 0.79
N HIS A 40 5.97 7.47 -0.26
CA HIS A 40 4.87 6.63 -0.78
C HIS A 40 5.37 5.25 -1.20
N ALA A 41 6.50 5.20 -1.90
CA ALA A 41 7.12 3.94 -2.31
C ALA A 41 7.51 3.12 -1.08
N HIS A 42 8.12 3.74 -0.07
CA HIS A 42 8.51 3.04 1.13
C HIS A 42 7.30 2.49 1.90
N LEU A 43 6.30 3.33 2.18
CA LEU A 43 5.12 2.96 2.98
C LEU A 43 4.36 1.76 2.41
N PHE A 44 4.26 1.68 1.07
CA PHE A 44 3.52 0.61 0.42
C PHE A 44 4.41 -0.54 -0.06
N PHE A 45 5.67 -0.35 -0.45
CA PHE A 45 6.49 -1.40 -1.09
C PHE A 45 7.70 -1.85 -0.29
N GLU A 46 8.48 -0.90 0.21
CA GLU A 46 9.78 -1.21 0.81
C GLU A 46 9.71 -1.43 2.31
N CYS A 47 8.64 -0.97 2.96
CA CYS A 47 8.41 -1.17 4.38
C CYS A 47 8.26 -2.67 4.66
N LEU A 48 9.01 -3.17 5.64
CA LEU A 48 8.94 -4.57 6.07
C LEU A 48 7.49 -4.99 6.43
N PHE A 49 6.72 -4.07 7.01
CA PHE A 49 5.32 -4.30 7.36
C PHE A 49 4.43 -4.46 6.12
N SER A 50 4.53 -3.55 5.15
CA SER A 50 3.74 -3.65 3.93
C SER A 50 4.15 -4.86 3.10
N ARG A 51 5.45 -5.16 3.02
CA ARG A 51 5.97 -6.35 2.33
C ARG A 51 5.44 -7.65 2.92
N ALA A 52 5.30 -7.75 4.24
CA ALA A 52 4.68 -8.92 4.88
C ALA A 52 3.21 -9.09 4.46
N ILE A 53 2.44 -8.00 4.45
CA ILE A 53 1.03 -8.01 3.99
C ILE A 53 0.95 -8.44 2.53
N TRP A 54 1.79 -7.87 1.67
CA TRP A 54 1.80 -8.20 0.25
C TRP A 54 2.19 -9.66 0.00
N THR A 55 3.16 -10.18 0.75
CA THR A 55 3.59 -11.58 0.63
C THR A 55 2.42 -12.51 0.98
N GLN A 56 1.69 -12.24 2.06
CA GLN A 56 0.51 -13.03 2.42
C GLN A 56 -0.61 -12.91 1.38
N LEU A 57 -0.87 -11.71 0.88
CA LEU A 57 -1.90 -11.47 -0.13
C LEU A 57 -1.58 -12.18 -1.44
N LEU A 58 -0.33 -12.13 -1.88
CA LEU A 58 0.11 -12.80 -3.09
C LEU A 58 0.12 -14.32 -2.95
N ASN A 59 0.55 -14.86 -1.80
CA ASN A 59 0.39 -16.28 -1.50
C ASN A 59 -1.08 -16.72 -1.59
N TYR A 60 -1.99 -15.92 -1.06
CA TYR A 60 -3.43 -16.15 -1.17
C TYR A 60 -3.93 -16.06 -2.62
N CYS A 61 -3.26 -15.24 -3.45
CA CYS A 61 -3.54 -15.14 -4.88
C CYS A 61 -2.91 -16.25 -5.73
N GLY A 62 -2.06 -17.11 -5.15
CA GLY A 62 -1.28 -18.13 -5.85
C GLY A 62 -0.15 -17.55 -6.69
N THR A 63 0.43 -16.42 -6.27
CA THR A 63 1.49 -15.71 -7.00
C THR A 63 2.64 -15.39 -6.05
N HIS A 64 3.88 -15.40 -6.52
CA HIS A 64 5.04 -15.03 -5.71
C HIS A 64 5.34 -13.53 -5.86
N TRP A 65 5.75 -12.85 -4.78
CA TRP A 65 6.14 -11.43 -4.83
C TRP A 65 7.44 -11.26 -5.60
N ILE A 66 7.39 -10.53 -6.71
CA ILE A 66 8.56 -10.30 -7.60
C ILE A 66 9.29 -8.99 -7.27
N GLY A 67 8.86 -8.23 -6.26
CA GLY A 67 9.47 -6.93 -5.96
C GLY A 67 9.15 -5.86 -7.01
N LEU A 68 8.01 -5.99 -7.69
CA LEU A 68 7.52 -5.00 -8.65
C LEU A 68 7.27 -3.65 -7.98
N CYS A 69 7.43 -2.54 -8.71
CA CYS A 69 7.02 -1.22 -8.26
C CYS A 69 5.49 -1.14 -8.15
N TRP A 70 4.96 -0.17 -7.38
CA TRP A 70 3.51 0.02 -7.21
C TRP A 70 2.73 0.06 -8.52
N ASN A 71 3.22 0.84 -9.48
CA ASN A 71 2.57 0.98 -10.78
C ASN A 71 2.53 -0.34 -11.55
N ASP A 72 3.61 -1.12 -11.51
CA ASP A 72 3.70 -2.40 -12.19
C ASP A 72 2.80 -3.45 -11.52
N PHE A 73 2.74 -3.45 -10.19
CA PHE A 73 1.82 -4.30 -9.44
C PHE A 73 0.35 -3.98 -9.75
N ILE A 74 -0.03 -2.70 -9.79
CA ILE A 74 -1.40 -2.30 -10.13
C ILE A 74 -1.71 -2.62 -11.60
N ALA A 75 -0.77 -2.40 -12.52
CA ALA A 75 -0.93 -2.77 -13.93
C ALA A 75 -1.12 -4.30 -14.07
N TRP A 76 -0.30 -5.10 -13.38
CA TRP A 76 -0.43 -6.55 -13.35
C TRP A 76 -1.77 -6.99 -12.75
N ALA A 77 -2.19 -6.43 -11.61
CA ALA A 77 -3.47 -6.74 -11.00
C ALA A 77 -4.65 -6.36 -11.92
N SER A 78 -4.56 -5.24 -12.63
CA SER A 78 -5.60 -4.79 -13.57
C SER A 78 -5.75 -5.69 -14.80
N THR A 79 -4.68 -6.39 -15.18
CA THR A 79 -4.68 -7.34 -16.31
C THR A 79 -5.10 -8.74 -15.87
N HIS A 80 -4.62 -9.21 -14.71
CA HIS A 80 -4.86 -10.57 -14.23
C HIS A 80 -6.17 -10.74 -13.46
N TRP A 81 -6.68 -9.68 -12.84
CA TRP A 81 -7.93 -9.72 -12.05
C TRP A 81 -9.12 -9.14 -12.83
N ARG A 82 -9.24 -9.51 -14.11
CA ARG A 82 -10.37 -9.12 -14.98
C ARG A 82 -11.56 -10.05 -14.80
N GLY A 83 -12.75 -9.47 -14.61
CA GLY A 83 -14.00 -10.22 -14.40
C GLY A 83 -14.54 -10.13 -12.96
N ASN A 84 -15.61 -10.89 -12.72
CA ASN A 84 -16.43 -10.85 -11.50
C ASN A 84 -16.65 -12.25 -10.88
N THR A 85 -15.74 -13.20 -11.10
CA THR A 85 -15.81 -14.47 -10.37
C THR A 85 -15.59 -14.22 -8.87
N PRO A 86 -16.18 -15.03 -7.97
CA PRO A 86 -16.04 -14.84 -6.51
C PRO A 86 -14.58 -14.75 -6.08
N VAL A 87 -13.71 -15.55 -6.70
CA VAL A 87 -12.26 -15.54 -6.47
C VAL A 87 -11.64 -14.19 -6.86
N ILE A 88 -11.99 -13.62 -8.01
CA ILE A 88 -11.47 -12.32 -8.46
C ILE A 88 -11.99 -11.18 -7.60
N VAL A 89 -13.26 -11.23 -7.21
CA VAL A 89 -13.86 -10.25 -6.29
C VAL A 89 -13.15 -10.31 -4.94
N ALA A 90 -12.89 -11.50 -4.40
CA ALA A 90 -12.12 -11.68 -3.17
C ALA A 90 -10.72 -11.09 -3.29
N LYS A 91 -9.98 -11.35 -4.38
CA LYS A 91 -8.65 -10.75 -4.62
C LYS A 91 -8.69 -9.21 -4.62
N LYS A 92 -9.68 -8.61 -5.31
CA LYS A 92 -9.89 -7.16 -5.33
C LYS A 92 -10.20 -6.59 -3.93
N LEU A 93 -11.04 -7.29 -3.16
CA LEU A 93 -11.37 -6.91 -1.79
C LEU A 93 -10.16 -7.01 -0.85
N CYS A 94 -9.38 -8.10 -0.95
CA CYS A 94 -8.14 -8.28 -0.21
C CYS A 94 -7.14 -7.16 -0.51
N LEU A 95 -7.01 -6.75 -1.78
CA LEU A 95 -6.16 -5.63 -2.17
C LEU A 95 -6.61 -4.32 -1.51
N GLY A 96 -7.91 -4.01 -1.59
CA GLY A 96 -8.47 -2.83 -0.94
C GLY A 96 -8.29 -2.86 0.58
N ALA A 97 -8.48 -4.03 1.21
CA ALA A 97 -8.31 -4.23 2.63
C ALA A 97 -6.85 -4.05 3.06
N ALA A 98 -5.89 -4.65 2.34
CA ALA A 98 -4.46 -4.51 2.62
C ALA A 98 -4.03 -3.04 2.62
N VAL A 99 -4.38 -2.31 1.57
CA VAL A 99 -4.10 -0.87 1.44
C VAL A 99 -4.77 -0.08 2.56
N TYR A 100 -6.02 -0.39 2.87
CA TYR A 100 -6.75 0.24 3.97
C TYR A 100 -6.11 -0.02 5.33
N HIS A 101 -5.68 -1.25 5.61
CA HIS A 101 -5.04 -1.62 6.87
C HIS A 101 -3.68 -0.95 7.04
N ILE A 102 -2.86 -0.89 5.98
CA ILE A 102 -1.59 -0.16 5.97
C ILE A 102 -1.85 1.31 6.29
N TRP A 103 -2.79 1.94 5.58
CA TRP A 103 -3.14 3.34 5.80
C TRP A 103 -3.68 3.59 7.22
N ARG A 104 -4.63 2.78 7.67
CA ARG A 104 -5.22 2.90 9.01
C ARG A 104 -4.18 2.74 10.11
N LYS A 105 -3.26 1.77 9.97
CA LYS A 105 -2.17 1.57 10.94
C LYS A 105 -1.27 2.79 11.03
N ARG A 106 -0.94 3.42 9.90
CA ARG A 106 -0.22 4.69 9.89
C ARG A 106 -1.03 5.80 10.57
N THR A 107 -2.29 6.00 10.20
CA THR A 107 -3.14 7.06 10.76
C THR A 107 -3.30 6.91 12.28
N CYS A 108 -3.47 5.69 12.79
CA CYS A 108 -3.60 5.40 14.22
C CYS A 108 -2.33 5.67 15.06
N HIS A 109 -1.17 5.82 14.41
CA HIS A 109 0.08 6.15 15.09
C HIS A 109 0.41 7.65 14.96
N ILE A 110 -0.23 8.36 14.03
CA ILE A 110 -0.06 9.81 13.84
C ILE A 110 -1.06 10.61 14.69
N PHE A 111 -2.25 10.05 14.96
CA PHE A 111 -3.31 10.62 15.79
C PHE A 111 -3.52 9.74 17.03
#